data_AF-A0A2J6QDL8-F1
#
_entry.id   AF-A0A2J6QDL8-F1
#
_cell.length_a   1.000
_cell.length_b   1.000
_cell.length_c   1.000
_cell.angle_alpha   90.00
_cell.angle_beta   90.00
_cell.angle_gamma   90.00
#
_symmetry.space_group_name_H-M   'P 1'
#
loop_
_entity.id
_entity.type
_entity.pdbx_description
1 polymer ?
#
loop_
_entity_poly.entity_id
_entity_poly.type
_entity_poly.pdbx_seq_one_letter_code
_entity_poly.pdbx_strand_id
1 'polypeptide(L)'
;MRIIDGQIVMDDRTLQIDRRKLAQAHQTEMTEVEENDFTRVVTSGTWMKMERSQAWDAVENALFYDCLSRHGTDFEMIASYFPHRNRRQIKLKFNKEERNNPARVTRAM
;
A
#
# COMPACT_ATOMS: atom_id res chain seq x y z
N MET A 1 3.07 -39.06 -16.20
CA MET A 1 2.93 -40.06 -17.27
C MET A 1 4.30 -40.58 -17.64
N ARG A 2 4.45 -41.89 -17.78
CA ARG A 2 5.71 -42.52 -18.17
C ARG A 2 5.46 -43.55 -19.26
N ILE A 3 6.39 -43.68 -20.20
CA ILE A 3 6.33 -44.70 -21.25
C ILE A 3 7.17 -45.88 -20.78
N ILE A 4 6.54 -47.04 -20.60
CA ILE A 4 7.21 -48.31 -20.31
C ILE A 4 6.82 -49.26 -21.44
N ASP A 5 7.81 -49.83 -22.11
CA ASP A 5 7.63 -50.80 -23.22
C ASP A 5 6.66 -50.34 -24.33
N GLY A 6 6.70 -49.05 -24.68
CA GLY A 6 5.90 -48.48 -25.77
C GLY A 6 4.43 -48.21 -25.43
N GLN A 7 3.98 -48.47 -24.19
CA GLN A 7 2.66 -48.11 -23.71
C GLN A 7 2.71 -46.86 -22.81
N ILE A 8 1.76 -45.94 -23.01
CA ILE A 8 1.59 -44.74 -22.18
C ILE A 8 0.89 -45.16 -20.89
N VAL A 9 1.61 -45.15 -19.78
CA VAL A 9 1.07 -45.52 -18.46
C VAL A 9 1.03 -44.29 -17.56
N MET A 10 -0.11 -44.09 -16.88
CA MET A 10 -0.27 -43.02 -15.89
C MET A 10 0.62 -43.31 -14.67
N ASP A 11 1.28 -42.28 -14.13
CA ASP A 11 2.18 -42.44 -13.00
C ASP A 11 1.46 -42.07 -11.71
N ASP A 12 1.09 -43.08 -10.93
CA ASP A 12 0.30 -42.94 -9.68
C ASP A 12 0.97 -42.04 -8.65
N ARG A 13 2.29 -41.91 -8.68
CA ARG A 13 3.04 -41.02 -7.77
C ARG A 13 2.83 -39.53 -8.07
N THR A 14 2.40 -39.21 -9.29
CA THR A 14 2.07 -37.84 -9.71
C THR A 14 0.58 -37.52 -9.61
N LEU A 15 -0.25 -38.51 -9.25
CA LEU A 15 -1.70 -38.34 -9.14
C LEU A 15 -2.11 -37.53 -7.91
N GLN A 16 -1.26 -37.49 -6.88
CA GLN A 16 -1.51 -36.77 -5.64
C GLN A 16 -0.44 -35.70 -5.40
N ILE A 17 -0.90 -34.48 -5.14
CA ILE A 17 -0.04 -33.36 -4.77
C ILE A 17 0.10 -33.34 -3.26
N ASP A 18 1.32 -33.49 -2.76
CA ASP A 18 1.63 -33.28 -1.35
C ASP A 18 1.74 -31.78 -1.04
N ARG A 19 0.62 -31.20 -0.60
CA ARG A 19 0.54 -29.79 -0.20
C ARG A 19 1.45 -29.45 0.98
N ARG A 20 1.80 -30.41 1.85
CA ARG A 20 2.69 -30.17 2.99
C ARG A 20 4.13 -29.99 2.51
N LYS A 21 4.58 -30.84 1.58
CA LYS A 21 5.91 -30.71 0.97
C LYS A 21 6.06 -29.39 0.21
N LEU A 22 5.00 -28.95 -0.48
CA LEU A 22 4.99 -27.68 -1.19
C LEU A 22 5.00 -26.47 -0.23
N ALA A 23 4.23 -26.54 0.86
CA ALA A 23 4.27 -25.52 1.92
C ALA A 23 5.63 -25.45 2.63
N GLN A 24 6.28 -26.58 2.89
CA GLN A 24 7.62 -26.63 3.49
C GLN A 24 8.70 -26.03 2.59
N ALA A 25 8.58 -26.21 1.26
CA ALA A 25 9.47 -25.55 0.31
C ALA A 25 9.33 -24.01 0.32
N HIS A 26 8.13 -23.48 0.63
CA HIS A 26 7.92 -22.05 0.84
C HIS A 26 8.34 -21.55 2.23
N GLN A 27 8.45 -22.43 3.22
CA GLN A 27 8.89 -22.08 4.58
C GLN A 27 10.39 -21.78 4.67
N THR A 28 11.19 -22.19 3.69
CA THR A 28 12.65 -22.04 3.74
C THR A 28 13.12 -20.58 3.64
N GLU A 29 12.26 -19.64 3.23
CA GLU A 29 12.55 -18.19 3.20
C GLU A 29 12.17 -17.44 4.49
N MET A 30 11.71 -18.13 5.55
CA MET A 30 11.35 -17.47 6.81
C MET A 30 12.59 -17.06 7.60
N THR A 31 12.59 -15.84 8.13
CA THR A 31 13.67 -15.31 9.00
C THR A 31 13.46 -15.80 10.43
N GLU A 32 14.51 -16.36 11.04
CA GLU A 32 14.51 -16.68 12.47
C GLU A 32 14.57 -15.37 13.29
N VAL A 33 13.59 -15.17 14.18
CA VAL A 33 13.47 -13.99 15.04
C VAL A 33 13.31 -14.45 16.48
N GLU A 34 14.19 -14.00 17.39
CA GLU A 34 14.03 -14.23 18.82
C GLU A 34 12.89 -13.37 19.38
N GLU A 35 11.88 -14.01 19.95
CA GLU A 35 10.75 -13.32 20.56
C GLU A 35 11.12 -12.77 21.95
N ASN A 36 10.77 -11.51 22.21
CA ASN A 36 11.00 -10.85 23.49
C ASN A 36 9.74 -10.05 23.87
N ASP A 37 9.30 -10.13 25.13
CA ASP A 37 8.13 -9.41 25.64
C ASP A 37 8.21 -7.89 25.44
N PHE A 38 9.43 -7.34 25.33
CA PHE A 38 9.65 -5.91 25.07
C PHE A 38 9.60 -5.53 23.58
N THR A 39 9.70 -6.48 22.64
CA THR A 39 9.70 -6.16 21.20
C THR A 39 8.29 -6.05 20.62
N ARG A 40 7.29 -6.62 21.29
CA ARG A 40 5.88 -6.58 20.86
C ARG A 40 5.01 -5.68 21.74
N VAL A 41 5.30 -4.38 21.73
CA VAL A 41 4.48 -3.40 22.45
C VAL A 41 3.18 -3.14 21.70
N VAL A 42 2.08 -3.52 22.32
CA VAL A 42 0.72 -3.35 21.83
C VAL A 42 0.03 -2.23 22.61
N THR A 43 -0.55 -1.27 21.90
CA THR A 43 -1.36 -0.19 22.45
C THR A 43 -2.75 -0.19 21.82
N SER A 44 -3.68 0.60 22.35
CA SER A 44 -5.03 0.76 21.75
C SER A 44 -5.00 1.23 20.29
N GLY A 45 -3.91 1.90 19.88
CA GLY A 45 -3.71 2.37 18.51
C GLY A 45 -3.13 1.34 17.54
N THR A 46 -2.56 0.23 18.03
CA THR A 46 -1.68 -0.66 17.22
C THR A 46 -2.41 -1.31 16.03
N TRP A 47 -3.72 -1.55 16.14
CA TRP A 47 -4.53 -2.13 15.06
C TRP A 47 -5.51 -1.15 14.43
N MET A 48 -5.42 0.13 14.77
CA MET A 48 -6.29 1.15 14.19
C MET A 48 -5.84 1.47 12.76
N LYS A 49 -6.81 1.76 11.89
CA LYS A 49 -6.57 2.23 10.50
C LYS A 49 -6.18 3.71 10.48
N MET A 50 -5.15 4.08 11.24
CA MET A 50 -4.63 5.44 11.29
C MET A 50 -3.40 5.54 10.40
N GLU A 51 -3.55 6.25 9.30
CA GLU A 51 -2.43 6.58 8.43
C GLU A 51 -1.62 7.72 9.07
N ARG A 52 -0.29 7.58 9.11
CA ARG A 52 0.56 8.63 9.67
C ARG A 52 0.45 9.90 8.83
N SER A 53 0.29 11.04 9.48
CA SER A 53 0.32 12.34 8.80
C SER A 53 1.72 12.59 8.26
N GLN A 54 1.85 12.63 6.93
CA GLN A 54 3.13 12.95 6.28
C GLN A 54 3.23 14.46 6.04
N ALA A 55 4.37 15.05 6.42
CA ALA A 55 4.66 16.47 6.25
C ALA A 55 4.60 16.85 4.75
N TRP A 56 4.12 18.06 4.45
CA TRP A 56 4.00 18.56 3.08
C TRP A 56 5.24 19.37 2.73
N ASP A 57 5.98 18.94 1.71
CA ASP A 57 7.14 19.67 1.23
C ASP A 57 6.73 20.96 0.49
N ALA A 58 7.64 21.92 0.37
CA ALA A 58 7.40 23.17 -0.35
C ALA A 58 7.10 22.91 -1.84
N VAL A 59 7.78 21.94 -2.45
CA VAL A 59 7.55 21.52 -3.85
C VAL A 59 6.17 20.88 -4.00
N GLU A 60 5.80 19.96 -3.09
CA GLU A 60 4.48 19.33 -3.08
C GLU A 60 3.37 20.36 -2.89
N ASN A 61 3.58 21.39 -2.05
CA ASN A 61 2.62 22.47 -1.86
C ASN A 61 2.43 23.30 -3.13
N ALA A 62 3.51 23.65 -3.83
CA ALA A 62 3.42 24.38 -5.08
C ALA A 62 2.65 23.57 -6.13
N LEU A 63 2.97 22.28 -6.27
CA LEU A 63 2.26 21.36 -7.17
C LEU A 63 0.78 21.22 -6.79
N PHE A 64 0.45 21.18 -5.49
CA PHE A 64 -0.94 21.12 -5.04
C PHE A 64 -1.75 22.33 -5.51
N TYR A 65 -1.25 23.55 -5.34
CA TYR A 65 -1.97 24.76 -5.80
C TYR A 65 -2.06 24.83 -7.33
N ASP A 66 -1.03 24.38 -8.04
CA ASP A 66 -1.03 24.28 -9.50
C ASP A 66 -2.10 23.28 -9.99
N CYS A 67 -2.15 22.08 -9.42
CA CYS A 67 -3.18 21.09 -9.70
C CYS A 67 -4.59 21.58 -9.32
N LEU A 68 -4.74 22.30 -8.20
CA LEU A 68 -5.99 22.92 -7.79
C LEU A 68 -6.49 23.94 -8.83
N SER A 69 -5.58 24.68 -9.47
CA SER A 69 -5.93 25.64 -10.53
C SER A 69 -6.32 25.02 -11.86
N ARG A 70 -5.78 23.84 -12.20
CA ARG A 70 -6.12 23.15 -13.45
C ARG A 70 -7.39 22.31 -13.34
N HIS A 71 -7.57 21.65 -12.20
CA HIS A 71 -8.59 20.61 -12.01
C HIS A 71 -9.70 21.01 -11.03
N GLY A 72 -9.57 22.14 -10.35
CA GLY A 72 -10.53 22.57 -9.32
C GLY A 72 -10.52 21.62 -8.12
N THR A 73 -11.70 21.16 -7.71
CA THR A 73 -11.88 20.32 -6.50
C THR A 73 -11.93 18.81 -6.79
N ASP A 74 -11.49 18.37 -7.98
CA ASP A 74 -11.32 16.95 -8.26
C ASP A 74 -10.10 16.38 -7.52
N PHE A 75 -10.32 15.98 -6.27
CA PHE A 75 -9.27 15.42 -5.42
C PHE A 75 -8.73 14.06 -5.89
N GLU A 76 -9.46 13.36 -6.74
CA GLU A 76 -9.02 12.08 -7.29
C GLU A 76 -8.03 12.30 -8.43
N MET A 77 -8.34 13.25 -9.31
CA MET A 77 -7.41 13.71 -10.34
C MET A 77 -6.15 14.30 -9.71
N ILE A 78 -6.28 15.16 -8.69
CA ILE A 78 -5.12 15.75 -7.99
C ILE A 78 -4.27 14.64 -7.33
N ALA A 79 -4.88 13.63 -6.71
CA ALA A 79 -4.14 12.54 -6.08
C ALA A 79 -3.28 11.76 -7.09
N SER A 80 -3.69 11.65 -8.36
CA SER A 80 -2.90 10.95 -9.39
C SER A 80 -1.53 11.59 -9.66
N TYR A 81 -1.36 12.89 -9.38
CA TYR A 81 -0.08 13.60 -9.50
C TYR A 81 0.89 13.31 -8.34
N PHE A 82 0.40 12.68 -7.26
CA PHE A 82 1.18 12.40 -6.07
C PHE A 82 1.28 10.88 -5.83
N PRO A 83 2.41 10.23 -6.17
CA PRO A 83 2.53 8.77 -6.07
C PRO A 83 2.49 8.24 -4.63
N HIS A 84 2.75 9.10 -3.64
CA HIS A 84 2.76 8.75 -2.22
C HIS A 84 1.58 9.31 -1.43
N ARG A 85 0.61 9.97 -2.10
CA ARG A 85 -0.53 10.60 -1.44
C ARG A 85 -1.85 10.00 -1.91
N ASN A 86 -2.78 9.88 -0.98
CA ASN A 86 -4.12 9.39 -1.27
C ASN A 86 -5.13 10.56 -1.37
N ARG A 87 -6.22 10.40 -2.12
CA ARG A 87 -7.34 11.34 -2.24
C ARG A 87 -7.79 11.91 -0.88
N ARG A 88 -7.86 11.07 0.15
CA ARG A 88 -8.21 11.50 1.52
C ARG A 88 -7.23 12.55 2.07
N GLN A 89 -5.94 12.37 1.81
CA GLN A 89 -4.88 13.28 2.25
C GLN A 89 -4.93 14.61 1.49
N ILE A 90 -5.22 14.58 0.18
CA ILE A 90 -5.44 15.77 -0.64
C ILE A 90 -6.63 16.58 -0.10
N LYS A 91 -7.77 15.92 0.20
CA LYS A 91 -8.93 16.58 0.81
C LYS A 91 -8.61 17.19 2.19
N LEU A 92 -7.88 16.46 3.04
CA LEU A 92 -7.46 16.98 4.34
C LEU A 92 -6.54 18.20 4.22
N LYS A 93 -5.65 18.19 3.23
CA LYS A 93 -4.78 19.32 2.90
C LYS A 93 -5.60 20.53 2.45
N PHE A 94 -6.55 20.35 1.53
CA PHE A 94 -7.47 21.41 1.11
C PHE A 94 -8.19 22.05 2.31
N ASN A 95 -8.83 21.22 3.17
CA ASN A 95 -9.52 21.72 4.36
C ASN A 95 -8.59 22.48 5.33
N LYS A 96 -7.32 22.07 5.42
CA LYS A 96 -6.32 22.76 6.25
C LYS A 96 -5.90 24.09 5.62
N GLU A 97 -5.71 24.13 4.31
CA GLU A 97 -5.35 25.36 3.59
C GLU A 97 -6.50 26.36 3.53
N GLU A 98 -7.76 25.93 3.45
CA GLU A 98 -8.90 26.85 3.59
C GLU A 98 -8.94 27.55 4.94
N ARG A 99 -8.56 26.85 6.01
CA ARG A 99 -8.50 27.43 7.37
C ARG A 99 -7.29 28.33 7.56
N ASN A 100 -6.12 27.90 7.07
CA ASN A 100 -4.86 28.58 7.35
C ASN A 100 -4.55 29.70 6.34
N ASN A 101 -4.90 29.51 5.06
CA ASN A 101 -4.52 30.37 3.94
C ASN A 101 -5.67 30.51 2.93
N PRO A 102 -6.84 31.05 3.32
CA PRO A 102 -8.00 31.13 2.44
C PRO A 102 -7.69 31.90 1.14
N ALA A 103 -6.91 32.98 1.22
CA ALA A 103 -6.54 33.78 0.05
C ALA A 103 -5.74 32.99 -1.02
N ARG A 104 -4.92 32.01 -0.62
CA ARG A 104 -4.17 31.19 -1.57
C ARG A 104 -5.07 30.18 -2.26
N VAL A 105 -6.05 29.64 -1.55
CA VAL A 105 -7.07 28.75 -2.13
C VAL A 105 -7.94 29.52 -3.10
N THR A 106 -8.45 30.70 -2.70
CA THR A 106 -9.27 31.55 -3.58
C THR A 106 -8.52 32.02 -4.83
N ARG A 107 -7.20 32.22 -4.76
CA ARG A 107 -6.41 32.59 -5.94
C ARG A 107 -6.18 31.40 -6.88
N ALA A 108 -6.06 30.21 -6.32
CA ALA A 108 -5.81 29.00 -7.09
C ALA A 108 -7.09 28.42 -7.69
N MET A 109 -8.26 28.78 -7.18
CA MET A 109 -9.57 28.32 -7.65
C MET A 109 -10.22 29.35 -8.57
#